data_AF-A0AAC8THD8-F1
#
_entry.id   AF-A0AAC8THD8-F1
#
_cell.length_a   1.000
_cell.length_b   1.000
_cell.length_c   1.000
_cell.angle_alpha   90.00
_cell.angle_beta   90.00
_cell.angle_gamma   90.00
#
_symmetry.space_group_name_H-M   'P 1'
#
loop_
_entity.id
_entity.type
_entity.pdbx_description
1 polymer ?
#
loop_
_entity_poly.entity_id
_entity_poly.type
_entity_poly.pdbx_seq_one_letter_code
_entity_poly.pdbx_strand_id
1 'polypeptide(L)'
;MSQTVAELPEHARAIIAEEEALLARVLASVEAARQRSGSRTQETQGLVAQLQVLRDEAATAPVADLPHLLHQMNQARALLERQETAQLPDVGAPYFAHLRVDGPAGIRDYLLGRTSFADASADVRIIDWRFAPVARVFYRYGEGDSYEEWFGERLSEGTVEVRRLVVIERGRLIRIQSGTLVLVRTSEGAWRMPGSGPSSQLAGERGRRSARASSEWGRGPHGARARSTSPRCSTPSSSRP
;
A
#
# COMPACT_ATOMS: atom_id res chain seq x y z
N MET A 1 -19.16 -38.66 -19.48
CA MET A 1 -19.95 -37.85 -18.53
C MET A 1 -19.27 -36.50 -18.42
N SER A 2 -19.70 -35.55 -19.22
CA SER A 2 -19.10 -34.21 -19.32
C SER A 2 -19.51 -33.40 -18.10
N GLN A 3 -18.57 -33.17 -17.18
CA GLN A 3 -18.79 -32.22 -16.08
C GLN A 3 -18.85 -30.82 -16.69
N THR A 4 -20.04 -30.23 -16.68
CA THR A 4 -20.26 -28.83 -17.03
C THR A 4 -19.41 -27.97 -16.11
N VAL A 5 -18.34 -27.39 -16.65
CA VAL A 5 -17.59 -26.33 -15.99
C VAL A 5 -18.60 -25.22 -15.73
N ALA A 6 -18.96 -25.01 -14.46
CA ALA A 6 -19.82 -23.89 -14.10
C ALA A 6 -19.13 -22.60 -14.56
N GLU A 7 -19.71 -21.94 -15.56
CA GLU A 7 -19.15 -20.70 -16.11
C GLU A 7 -19.06 -19.65 -14.99
N LEU A 8 -17.89 -19.05 -14.84
CA LEU A 8 -17.69 -17.99 -13.86
C LEU A 8 -18.53 -16.77 -14.25
N PRO A 9 -19.24 -16.15 -13.28
CA PRO A 9 -19.94 -14.88 -13.49
C PRO A 9 -19.02 -13.83 -14.11
N GLU A 10 -19.58 -12.93 -14.91
CA GLU A 10 -18.82 -11.89 -15.60
C GLU A 10 -18.01 -11.02 -14.64
N HIS A 11 -18.61 -10.60 -13.52
CA HIS A 11 -17.91 -9.84 -12.49
C HIS A 11 -16.69 -10.60 -11.92
N ALA A 12 -16.77 -11.93 -11.79
CA ALA A 12 -15.68 -12.74 -11.25
C ALA A 12 -14.53 -12.82 -12.25
N ARG A 13 -14.85 -12.96 -13.55
CA ARG A 13 -13.87 -12.90 -14.64
C ARG A 13 -13.20 -11.53 -14.71
N ALA A 14 -13.96 -10.44 -14.51
CA ALA A 14 -13.41 -9.09 -14.48
C ALA A 14 -12.41 -8.88 -13.33
N ILE A 15 -12.74 -9.34 -12.12
CA ILE A 15 -11.83 -9.29 -10.96
C ILE A 15 -10.54 -10.07 -11.23
N ILE A 16 -10.65 -11.28 -11.82
CA ILE A 16 -9.48 -12.08 -12.18
C ILE A 16 -8.59 -11.32 -13.17
N ALA A 17 -9.18 -10.80 -14.25
CA ALA A 17 -8.44 -10.08 -15.28
C ALA A 17 -7.75 -8.83 -14.72
N GLU A 18 -8.43 -8.08 -13.85
CA GLU A 18 -7.88 -6.90 -13.19
C GLU A 18 -6.68 -7.25 -12.30
N GLU A 19 -6.81 -8.25 -11.43
CA GLU A 19 -5.73 -8.67 -10.54
C GLU A 19 -4.56 -9.31 -11.29
N GLU A 20 -4.81 -10.10 -12.34
CA GLU A 20 -3.75 -10.67 -13.16
C GLU A 20 -2.98 -9.57 -13.91
N ALA A 21 -3.67 -8.56 -14.44
CA ALA A 21 -3.04 -7.40 -15.07
C ALA A 21 -2.23 -6.56 -14.08
N LEU A 22 -2.78 -6.32 -12.89
CA LEU A 22 -2.08 -5.60 -11.81
C LEU A 22 -0.82 -6.34 -11.38
N LEU A 23 -0.90 -7.65 -11.14
CA LEU A 23 0.26 -8.48 -10.79
C LEU A 23 1.32 -8.45 -11.90
N ALA A 24 0.93 -8.56 -13.16
CA ALA A 24 1.86 -8.50 -14.28
C ALA A 24 2.63 -7.17 -14.32
N ARG A 25 1.95 -6.03 -14.12
CA ARG A 25 2.59 -4.71 -14.02
C ARG A 25 3.58 -4.63 -12.85
N VAL A 26 3.18 -5.14 -11.68
CA VAL A 26 4.03 -5.16 -10.49
C VAL A 26 5.30 -5.96 -10.74
N LEU A 27 5.18 -7.17 -11.28
CA LEU A 27 6.33 -8.03 -11.55
C LEU A 27 7.28 -7.39 -12.56
N ALA A 28 6.76 -6.80 -13.63
CA ALA A 28 7.56 -6.07 -14.60
C ALA A 28 8.30 -4.88 -13.98
N SER A 29 7.63 -4.10 -13.14
CA SER A 29 8.22 -2.95 -12.45
C SER A 29 9.31 -3.36 -11.45
N VAL A 30 9.08 -4.40 -10.65
CA VAL A 30 10.07 -4.93 -9.70
C VAL A 30 11.27 -5.51 -10.44
N GLU A 31 11.07 -6.22 -11.54
CA GLU A 31 12.16 -6.78 -12.35
C GLU A 31 12.98 -5.67 -13.03
N ALA A 32 12.34 -4.65 -13.58
CA ALA A 32 13.04 -3.49 -14.13
C ALA A 32 13.85 -2.75 -13.05
N ALA A 33 13.32 -2.63 -11.83
CA ALA A 33 14.04 -2.08 -10.70
C ALA A 33 15.23 -2.95 -10.28
N ARG A 34 15.08 -4.29 -10.31
CA ARG A 34 16.17 -5.23 -10.04
C ARG A 34 17.32 -5.07 -11.04
N GLN A 35 17.02 -4.95 -12.33
CA GLN A 35 18.03 -4.75 -13.36
C GLN A 35 18.78 -3.42 -13.18
N ARG A 36 18.06 -2.33 -12.86
CA ARG A 36 18.68 -1.03 -12.54
C ARG A 36 19.56 -1.12 -11.30
N SER A 37 19.10 -1.78 -10.25
CA SER A 37 19.90 -2.01 -9.04
C SER A 37 21.15 -2.85 -9.32
N GLY A 38 21.06 -3.87 -10.20
CA GLY A 38 22.21 -4.65 -10.64
C GLY A 38 23.28 -3.81 -11.34
N SER A 39 22.88 -2.95 -12.29
CA SER A 39 23.77 -1.97 -12.94
C SER A 39 24.41 -1.05 -11.92
N ARG A 40 23.61 -0.50 -11.00
CA ARG A 40 24.08 0.38 -9.92
C ARG A 40 25.10 -0.30 -9.00
N THR A 41 24.89 -1.57 -8.67
CA THR A 41 25.86 -2.33 -7.86
C THR A 41 27.18 -2.50 -8.61
N GLN A 42 27.14 -2.79 -9.91
CA GLN A 42 28.35 -2.86 -10.74
C GLN A 42 29.07 -1.50 -10.83
N GLU A 43 28.33 -0.41 -11.02
CA GLU A 43 28.86 0.96 -11.00
C GLU A 43 29.51 1.30 -9.66
N THR A 44 28.86 0.92 -8.55
CA THR A 44 29.39 1.11 -7.19
C THR A 44 30.69 0.33 -7.00
N GLN A 45 30.76 -0.93 -7.46
CA GLN A 45 31.98 -1.72 -7.43
C GLN A 45 33.09 -1.08 -8.28
N GLY A 46 32.75 -0.51 -9.44
CA GLY A 46 33.67 0.26 -10.28
C GLY A 46 34.22 1.50 -9.58
N LEU A 47 33.37 2.28 -8.90
CA LEU A 47 33.79 3.45 -8.11
C LEU A 47 34.69 3.07 -6.93
N VAL A 48 34.39 1.95 -6.25
CA VAL A 48 35.26 1.43 -5.17
C VAL A 48 36.62 1.03 -5.73
N ALA A 49 36.66 0.32 -6.86
CA ALA A 49 37.92 -0.04 -7.52
C ALA A 49 38.72 1.20 -7.95
N GLN A 50 38.05 2.22 -8.50
CA GLN A 50 38.67 3.49 -8.85
C GLN A 50 39.28 4.20 -7.62
N LEU A 51 38.59 4.21 -6.48
CA LEU A 51 39.11 4.78 -5.23
C LEU A 51 40.35 4.04 -4.72
N GLN A 52 40.42 2.72 -4.92
CA GLN A 52 41.61 1.94 -4.57
C GLN A 52 42.80 2.37 -5.44
N VAL A 53 42.62 2.45 -6.76
CA VAL A 53 43.66 2.90 -7.69
C VAL A 53 44.15 4.31 -7.35
N LEU A 54 43.24 5.28 -7.17
CA LEU A 54 43.61 6.67 -6.85
C LEU A 54 44.37 6.79 -5.52
N ARG A 55 44.03 5.96 -4.53
CA ARG A 55 44.74 5.93 -3.24
C ARG A 55 46.15 5.38 -3.40
N ASP A 56 46.31 4.33 -4.20
CA ASP A 56 47.61 3.70 -4.44
C ASP A 56 48.51 4.62 -5.28
N GLU A 57 47.95 5.35 -6.26
CA GLU A 57 48.64 6.41 -6.99
C GLU A 57 49.06 7.57 -6.07
N ALA A 58 48.14 8.07 -5.24
CA ALA A 58 48.44 9.15 -4.29
C ALA A 58 49.54 8.77 -3.28
N ALA A 59 49.70 7.47 -2.97
CA ALA A 59 50.76 6.99 -2.08
C ALA A 59 52.17 7.11 -2.69
N THR A 60 52.29 7.16 -4.02
CA THR A 60 53.57 7.21 -4.75
C THR A 60 53.78 8.50 -5.55
N ALA A 61 52.75 9.34 -5.68
CA ALA A 61 52.75 10.54 -6.50
C ALA A 61 53.59 11.70 -5.92
N PRO A 62 54.15 12.57 -6.79
CA PRO A 62 54.74 13.85 -6.37
C PRO A 62 53.74 14.76 -5.64
N VAL A 63 54.24 15.59 -4.72
CA VAL A 63 53.40 16.53 -3.93
C VAL A 63 52.58 17.48 -4.82
N ALA A 64 53.08 17.82 -6.00
CA ALA A 64 52.38 18.68 -6.97
C ALA A 64 51.08 18.05 -7.51
N ASP A 65 50.99 16.73 -7.58
CA ASP A 65 49.85 16.01 -8.18
C ASP A 65 48.79 15.60 -7.14
N LEU A 66 49.16 15.60 -5.85
CA LEU A 66 48.25 15.25 -4.74
C LEU A 66 46.93 16.04 -4.74
N PRO A 67 46.89 17.37 -4.98
CA PRO A 67 45.62 18.10 -4.99
C PRO A 67 44.64 17.58 -6.04
N HIS A 68 45.13 17.16 -7.22
CA HIS A 68 44.29 16.60 -8.28
C HIS A 68 43.73 15.23 -7.89
N LEU A 69 44.58 14.35 -7.37
CA LEU A 69 44.18 13.01 -6.92
C LEU A 69 43.15 13.07 -5.78
N LEU A 70 43.36 13.95 -4.80
CA LEU A 70 42.41 14.17 -3.70
C LEU A 70 41.05 14.68 -4.21
N HIS A 71 41.06 15.56 -5.21
CA HIS A 71 39.82 16.03 -5.83
C HIS A 71 39.04 14.88 -6.50
N GLN A 72 39.72 14.04 -7.28
CA GLN A 72 39.12 12.86 -7.92
C GLN A 72 38.57 11.86 -6.89
N MET A 73 39.32 11.61 -5.80
CA MET A 73 38.86 10.75 -4.72
C MET A 73 37.59 11.28 -4.04
N ASN A 74 37.51 12.59 -3.80
CA ASN A 74 36.33 13.21 -3.22
C ASN A 74 35.11 13.13 -4.15
N GLN A 75 35.32 13.31 -5.46
CA GLN A 75 34.25 13.11 -6.45
C GLN A 75 33.71 11.68 -6.45
N ALA A 76 34.59 10.68 -6.48
CA ALA A 76 34.19 9.28 -6.47
C ALA A 76 33.47 8.88 -5.17
N ARG A 77 33.89 9.41 -4.01
CA ARG A 77 33.19 9.22 -2.72
C ARG A 77 31.79 9.83 -2.73
N ALA A 78 31.66 11.06 -3.22
CA ALA A 78 30.36 11.74 -3.30
C ALA A 78 29.37 11.00 -4.22
N LEU A 79 29.85 10.32 -5.27
CA LEU A 79 29.02 9.46 -6.12
C LEU A 79 28.56 8.21 -5.39
N LEU A 80 29.43 7.61 -4.55
CA LEU A 80 29.13 6.41 -3.77
C LEU A 80 28.04 6.66 -2.72
N GLU A 81 28.13 7.78 -2.00
CA GLU A 81 27.19 8.17 -0.93
C GLU A 81 25.75 8.36 -1.45
N ARG A 82 25.58 8.67 -2.73
CA ARG A 82 24.27 8.86 -3.36
C ARG A 82 23.55 7.54 -3.70
N GLN A 83 24.21 6.39 -3.60
CA GLN A 83 23.70 5.10 -4.06
C GLN A 83 22.98 4.29 -2.96
N GLU A 84 22.10 4.90 -2.15
CA GLU A 84 21.31 4.11 -1.19
C GLU A 84 20.45 3.04 -1.90
N THR A 85 20.52 1.82 -1.38
CA THR A 85 19.86 0.65 -1.98
C THR A 85 18.50 0.43 -1.33
N ALA A 86 17.43 0.74 -2.07
CA ALA A 86 16.08 0.35 -1.66
C ALA A 86 15.93 -1.18 -1.75
N GLN A 87 15.42 -1.80 -0.70
CA GLN A 87 15.07 -3.23 -0.73
C GLN A 87 13.91 -3.44 -1.71
N LEU A 88 14.05 -4.43 -2.59
CA LEU A 88 13.01 -4.77 -3.55
C LEU A 88 12.03 -5.82 -2.96
N PRO A 89 10.75 -5.77 -3.34
CA PRO A 89 9.78 -6.80 -2.99
C PRO A 89 10.16 -8.18 -3.52
N ASP A 90 9.69 -9.22 -2.84
CA ASP A 90 9.77 -10.60 -3.32
C ASP A 90 8.86 -10.80 -4.53
N VAL A 91 9.41 -11.24 -5.66
CA VAL A 91 8.63 -11.54 -6.88
C VAL A 91 7.71 -12.74 -6.73
N GLY A 92 7.98 -13.61 -5.75
CA GLY A 92 7.13 -14.75 -5.44
C GLY A 92 5.78 -14.35 -4.84
N ALA A 93 5.76 -13.28 -4.05
CA ALA A 93 4.59 -12.73 -3.36
C ALA A 93 4.80 -11.23 -3.04
N PRO A 94 4.68 -10.34 -4.06
CA PRO A 94 5.04 -8.93 -3.91
C PRO A 94 4.07 -8.15 -3.01
N TYR A 95 2.80 -8.55 -3.01
CA TYR A 95 1.75 -8.00 -2.17
C TYR A 95 0.75 -9.10 -1.79
N PHE A 96 -0.09 -8.86 -0.79
CA PHE A 96 -1.14 -9.79 -0.35
C PHE A 96 -2.52 -9.13 -0.24
N ALA A 97 -2.59 -7.81 -0.41
CA ALA A 97 -3.86 -7.09 -0.46
C ALA A 97 -3.81 -5.96 -1.49
N HIS A 98 -4.97 -5.69 -2.08
CA HIS A 98 -5.20 -4.59 -3.00
C HIS A 98 -6.34 -3.73 -2.44
N LEU A 99 -6.04 -2.44 -2.29
CA LEU A 99 -6.96 -1.43 -1.82
C LEU A 99 -7.01 -0.31 -2.86
N ARG A 100 -8.18 -0.06 -3.45
CA ARG A 100 -8.44 1.15 -4.24
C ARG A 100 -9.31 2.09 -3.40
N VAL A 101 -8.89 3.34 -3.31
CA VAL A 101 -9.67 4.39 -2.68
C VAL A 101 -9.89 5.53 -3.64
N ASP A 102 -11.09 6.09 -3.65
CA ASP A 102 -11.37 7.40 -4.22
C ASP A 102 -11.34 8.44 -3.12
N GLY A 103 -10.63 9.54 -3.31
CA GLY A 103 -10.50 10.59 -2.31
C GLY A 103 -10.22 11.95 -2.96
N PRO A 104 -9.94 12.99 -2.16
CA PRO A 104 -9.87 14.37 -2.66
C PRO A 104 -8.85 14.60 -3.78
N ALA A 105 -7.78 13.81 -3.81
CA ALA A 105 -6.77 13.87 -4.87
C ALA A 105 -6.91 12.75 -5.91
N GLY A 106 -8.11 12.22 -6.09
CA GLY A 106 -8.48 11.20 -7.05
C GLY A 106 -8.25 9.76 -6.58
N ILE A 107 -8.59 8.85 -7.49
CA ILE A 107 -8.49 7.39 -7.32
C ILE A 107 -7.02 6.97 -7.19
N ARG A 108 -6.75 6.13 -6.20
CA ARG A 108 -5.42 5.54 -5.97
C ARG A 108 -5.51 4.06 -5.60
N ASP A 109 -4.66 3.27 -6.24
CA ASP A 109 -4.40 1.88 -5.88
C ASP A 109 -3.22 1.80 -4.90
N TYR A 110 -3.45 1.09 -3.79
CA TYR A 110 -2.46 0.73 -2.79
C TYR A 110 -2.38 -0.79 -2.68
N LEU A 111 -1.17 -1.32 -2.89
CA LEU A 111 -0.87 -2.72 -2.70
C LEU A 111 -0.20 -2.89 -1.34
N LEU A 112 -0.69 -3.78 -0.49
CA LEU A 112 -0.10 -4.01 0.82
C LEU A 112 0.83 -5.22 0.75
N GLY A 113 2.09 -5.00 1.09
CA GLY A 113 3.16 -6.00 1.07
C GLY A 113 4.03 -5.94 2.31
N ARG A 114 5.13 -6.70 2.33
CA ARG A 114 6.12 -6.71 3.43
C ARG A 114 7.23 -5.67 3.26
N THR A 115 7.36 -5.12 2.06
CA THR A 115 8.42 -4.19 1.66
C THR A 115 7.78 -3.09 0.84
N SER A 116 8.05 -1.83 1.20
CA SER A 116 7.57 -0.68 0.42
C SER A 116 8.33 -0.56 -0.90
N PHE A 117 7.61 -0.32 -1.97
CA PHE A 117 8.15 -0.14 -3.31
C PHE A 117 7.20 0.73 -4.13
N ALA A 118 7.73 1.75 -4.80
CA ALA A 118 6.93 2.63 -5.63
C ALA A 118 7.62 2.85 -6.97
N ASP A 119 6.82 2.76 -8.03
CA ASP A 119 7.22 3.10 -9.39
C ASP A 119 6.09 3.94 -10.01
N ALA A 120 6.29 5.25 -10.02
CA ALA A 120 5.32 6.19 -10.55
C ALA A 120 5.11 6.02 -12.06
N SER A 121 6.12 5.55 -12.79
CA SER A 121 6.02 5.35 -14.25
C SER A 121 5.15 4.15 -14.62
N ALA A 122 5.12 3.13 -13.76
CA ALA A 122 4.29 1.93 -13.91
C ALA A 122 2.97 1.99 -13.13
N ASP A 123 2.70 3.10 -12.43
CA ASP A 123 1.59 3.26 -11.48
C ASP A 123 1.51 2.14 -10.43
N VAL A 124 2.67 1.73 -9.90
CA VAL A 124 2.79 0.68 -8.88
C VAL A 124 3.14 1.30 -7.54
N ARG A 125 2.34 1.00 -6.51
CA ARG A 125 2.59 1.44 -5.12
C ARG A 125 2.35 0.28 -4.15
N ILE A 126 3.43 -0.39 -3.78
CA ILE A 126 3.45 -1.38 -2.71
C ILE A 126 3.88 -0.69 -1.42
N ILE A 127 3.13 -0.92 -0.36
CA ILE A 127 3.31 -0.27 0.93
C ILE A 127 3.50 -1.36 1.99
N ASP A 128 4.52 -1.21 2.85
CA ASP A 128 4.71 -2.09 4.00
C ASP A 128 3.57 -1.90 5.01
N TRP A 129 2.70 -2.90 5.10
CA TRP A 129 1.48 -2.85 5.91
C TRP A 129 1.74 -2.60 7.40
N ARG A 130 2.93 -2.97 7.91
CA ARG A 130 3.26 -2.88 9.34
C ARG A 130 3.42 -1.44 9.81
N PHE A 131 3.85 -0.57 8.90
CA PHE A 131 4.19 0.82 9.20
C PHE A 131 3.25 1.82 8.54
N ALA A 132 2.29 1.35 7.75
CA ALA A 132 1.47 2.19 6.91
C ALA A 132 0.13 2.56 7.55
N PRO A 133 -0.13 3.86 7.81
CA PRO A 133 -1.42 4.33 8.29
C PRO A 133 -2.60 3.91 7.39
N VAL A 134 -2.39 3.88 6.08
CA VAL A 134 -3.41 3.46 5.10
C VAL A 134 -3.86 2.01 5.27
N ALA A 135 -3.05 1.15 5.88
CA ALA A 135 -3.46 -0.22 6.21
C ALA A 135 -4.65 -0.24 7.19
N ARG A 136 -4.83 0.79 8.03
CA ARG A 136 -6.04 0.90 8.88
C ARG A 136 -7.31 0.97 8.06
N VAL A 137 -7.29 1.68 6.93
CA VAL A 137 -8.45 1.78 6.02
C VAL A 137 -8.84 0.38 5.56
N PHE A 138 -7.86 -0.41 5.13
CA PHE A 138 -8.08 -1.79 4.69
C PHE A 138 -8.70 -2.71 5.76
N TYR A 139 -8.36 -2.52 7.04
CA TYR A 139 -8.89 -3.39 8.10
C TYR A 139 -10.23 -2.91 8.68
N ARG A 140 -10.51 -1.61 8.64
CA ARG A 140 -11.67 -1.01 9.29
C ARG A 140 -12.87 -0.80 8.37
N TYR A 141 -12.64 -0.62 7.07
CA TYR A 141 -13.67 -0.24 6.12
C TYR A 141 -13.84 -1.33 5.05
N GLY A 142 -15.09 -1.60 4.71
CA GLY A 142 -15.50 -2.49 3.62
C GLY A 142 -15.46 -1.79 2.26
N GLU A 143 -15.66 -2.57 1.20
CA GLU A 143 -15.86 -2.02 -0.14
C GLU A 143 -17.20 -1.26 -0.18
N GLY A 144 -17.17 -0.05 -0.74
CA GLY A 144 -18.29 0.90 -0.75
C GLY A 144 -18.38 1.80 0.48
N ASP A 145 -17.61 1.56 1.54
CA ASP A 145 -17.64 2.38 2.74
C ASP A 145 -16.89 3.70 2.55
N SER A 146 -17.47 4.79 3.05
CA SER A 146 -16.73 6.04 3.27
C SER A 146 -15.81 5.90 4.47
N TYR A 147 -14.55 6.32 4.33
CA TYR A 147 -13.56 6.32 5.40
C TYR A 147 -13.16 7.74 5.79
N GLU A 148 -12.82 7.91 7.05
CA GLU A 148 -12.24 9.12 7.61
C GLU A 148 -11.17 8.66 8.61
N GLU A 149 -9.90 8.88 8.27
CA GLU A 149 -8.77 8.41 9.07
C GLU A 149 -7.70 9.50 9.19
N TRP A 150 -7.15 9.65 10.39
CA TRP A 150 -6.02 10.54 10.64
C TRP A 150 -4.71 9.83 10.31
N PHE A 151 -3.95 10.39 9.38
CA PHE A 151 -2.59 9.95 9.05
C PHE A 151 -1.59 10.98 9.58
N GLY A 152 -1.16 10.79 10.83
CA GLY A 152 -0.43 11.83 11.58
C GLY A 152 -1.39 12.98 11.89
N GLU A 153 -1.02 14.21 11.50
CA GLU A 153 -1.85 15.41 11.67
C GLU A 153 -2.77 15.69 10.47
N ARG A 154 -2.73 14.84 9.44
CA ARG A 154 -3.53 15.01 8.23
C ARG A 154 -4.77 14.11 8.28
N LEU A 155 -5.95 14.73 8.17
CA LEU A 155 -7.19 14.00 7.93
C LEU A 155 -7.21 13.48 6.48
N SER A 156 -7.56 12.21 6.32
CA SER A 156 -7.74 11.57 5.02
C SER A 156 -9.13 10.99 4.93
N GLU A 157 -9.87 11.46 3.95
CA GLU A 157 -11.25 11.06 3.68
C GLU A 157 -11.38 10.48 2.28
N GLY A 158 -12.40 9.65 2.07
CA GLY A 158 -12.72 9.10 0.76
C GLY A 158 -13.67 7.91 0.84
N THR A 159 -13.76 7.16 -0.26
CA THR A 159 -14.55 5.93 -0.37
C THR A 159 -13.62 4.77 -0.77
N VAL A 160 -13.85 3.60 -0.18
CA VAL A 160 -13.15 2.37 -0.59
C VAL A 160 -13.85 1.79 -1.82
N GLU A 161 -13.19 1.84 -2.97
CA GLU A 161 -13.74 1.34 -4.25
C GLU A 161 -13.47 -0.15 -4.45
N VAL A 162 -12.28 -0.60 -4.04
CA VAL A 162 -11.89 -2.02 -4.16
C VAL A 162 -11.19 -2.43 -2.88
N ARG A 163 -11.59 -3.59 -2.35
CA ARG A 163 -10.89 -4.21 -1.23
C ARG A 163 -10.75 -5.70 -1.43
N ARG A 164 -9.53 -6.14 -1.76
CA ARG A 164 -9.24 -7.54 -2.08
C ARG A 164 -8.08 -8.08 -1.27
N LEU A 165 -8.21 -9.32 -0.83
CA LEU A 165 -7.09 -10.16 -0.38
C LEU A 165 -6.67 -11.06 -1.53
N VAL A 166 -5.37 -11.20 -1.73
CA VAL A 166 -4.81 -12.07 -2.76
C VAL A 166 -3.78 -13.01 -2.17
N VAL A 167 -3.72 -14.22 -2.73
CA VAL A 167 -2.62 -15.15 -2.47
C VAL A 167 -1.86 -15.29 -3.77
N ILE A 168 -0.57 -14.93 -3.72
CA ILE A 168 0.35 -15.04 -4.83
C ILE A 168 1.44 -16.03 -4.41
N GLU A 169 1.71 -17.02 -5.26
CA GLU A 169 2.78 -17.98 -5.06
C GLU A 169 3.60 -18.09 -6.34
N ARG A 170 4.93 -18.01 -6.21
CA ARG A 170 5.86 -18.09 -7.34
C ARG A 170 5.48 -17.13 -8.48
N GLY A 171 5.01 -15.93 -8.13
CA GLY A 171 4.61 -14.89 -9.08
C GLY A 171 3.29 -15.19 -9.81
N ARG A 172 2.47 -16.12 -9.30
CA ARG A 172 1.16 -16.45 -9.87
C ARG A 172 0.05 -16.23 -8.87
N LEU A 173 -1.05 -15.66 -9.32
CA LEU A 173 -2.24 -15.45 -8.52
C LEU A 173 -2.97 -16.79 -8.31
N ILE A 174 -3.07 -17.22 -7.05
CA ILE A 174 -3.65 -18.52 -6.65
C ILE A 174 -5.05 -18.33 -6.06
N ARG A 175 -5.29 -17.22 -5.37
CA ARG A 175 -6.58 -16.94 -4.73
C ARG A 175 -6.85 -15.45 -4.72
N ILE A 176 -8.12 -15.09 -4.91
CA ILE A 176 -8.64 -13.73 -4.73
C ILE A 176 -9.85 -13.81 -3.80
N GLN A 177 -9.95 -12.89 -2.86
CA GLN A 177 -11.10 -12.71 -2.01
C GLN A 177 -11.54 -11.25 -2.03
N SER A 178 -12.78 -11.00 -2.45
CA SER A 178 -13.42 -9.68 -2.52
C SER A 178 -14.74 -9.77 -1.75
N GLY A 179 -14.79 -9.22 -0.54
CA GLY A 179 -15.95 -9.42 0.34
C GLY A 179 -16.26 -10.90 0.59
N THR A 180 -17.45 -11.34 0.18
CA THR A 180 -17.91 -12.75 0.27
C THR A 180 -17.48 -13.61 -0.93
N LEU A 181 -17.06 -12.98 -2.03
CA LEU A 181 -16.60 -13.69 -3.22
C LEU A 181 -15.21 -14.27 -2.98
N VAL A 182 -15.05 -15.56 -3.26
CA VAL A 182 -13.77 -16.25 -3.22
C VAL A 182 -13.52 -16.94 -4.56
N LEU A 183 -12.35 -16.69 -5.13
CA LEU A 183 -11.89 -17.26 -6.37
C LEU A 183 -10.59 -18.01 -6.11
N VAL A 184 -10.50 -19.25 -6.61
CA VAL A 184 -9.32 -20.11 -6.43
C VAL A 184 -8.90 -20.67 -7.77
N ARG A 185 -7.60 -20.59 -8.07
CA ARG A 185 -6.98 -21.23 -9.21
C ARG A 185 -6.74 -22.71 -8.91
N THR A 186 -7.17 -23.57 -9.83
CA THR A 186 -6.96 -25.02 -9.77
C THR A 186 -5.53 -25.38 -10.19
N SER A 187 -5.13 -26.63 -9.93
CA SER A 187 -3.84 -27.18 -10.40
C SER A 187 -3.72 -27.17 -11.93
N GLU A 188 -4.85 -27.28 -12.65
CA GLU A 188 -4.91 -27.20 -14.12
C GLU A 188 -4.84 -25.75 -14.63
N GLY A 189 -4.83 -24.77 -13.73
CA GLY A 189 -4.74 -23.35 -14.06
C GLY A 189 -6.09 -22.65 -14.31
N ALA A 190 -7.21 -23.39 -14.31
CA ALA A 190 -8.54 -22.81 -14.40
C ALA A 190 -9.00 -22.18 -13.09
N TRP A 191 -9.80 -21.12 -13.16
CA TRP A 191 -10.40 -20.45 -12.00
C TRP A 191 -11.75 -21.07 -11.62
N ARG A 192 -12.04 -21.14 -10.32
CA ARG A 192 -13.35 -21.59 -9.80
C ARG A 192 -13.76 -20.84 -8.53
N MET A 193 -15.06 -20.83 -8.25
CA MET A 193 -15.61 -20.41 -6.96
C MET A 193 -15.78 -21.63 -6.03
N PRO A 194 -15.15 -21.68 -4.85
CA PRO A 194 -15.41 -22.72 -3.86
C PRO A 194 -16.88 -22.68 -3.42
N GLY A 195 -17.60 -23.81 -3.54
CA GLY A 195 -19.02 -23.90 -3.17
C GLY A 195 -20.02 -23.91 -4.34
N SER A 196 -19.57 -23.74 -5.58
CA SER A 196 -20.44 -23.79 -6.78
C SER A 196 -20.62 -25.19 -7.40
N GLY A 197 -20.11 -26.25 -6.75
CA GLY A 197 -20.35 -27.65 -7.13
C GLY A 197 -21.60 -28.23 -6.45
N PRO A 198 -22.17 -29.35 -6.95
CA PRO A 198 -23.33 -30.01 -6.33
C PRO A 198 -22.91 -30.76 -5.05
N SER A 199 -22.49 -30.03 -4.02
CA SER A 199 -22.36 -30.46 -2.62
C SER A 199 -21.78 -29.31 -1.80
N SER A 200 -22.66 -28.35 -1.46
CA SER A 200 -22.43 -27.46 -0.31
C SER A 200 -23.72 -27.36 0.51
N GLN A 201 -24.26 -28.52 0.90
CA GLN A 201 -25.06 -28.66 2.10
C GLN A 201 -24.18 -29.25 3.18
N LEU A 202 -23.37 -28.40 3.82
CA LEU A 202 -23.02 -28.64 5.21
C LEU A 202 -24.03 -27.87 6.03
N ALA A 203 -24.96 -28.64 6.58
CA ALA A 203 -25.90 -28.22 7.59
C ALA A 203 -25.14 -27.62 8.78
N GLY A 204 -25.09 -26.30 8.84
CA GLY A 204 -24.74 -25.53 10.02
C GLY A 204 -26.02 -25.12 10.75
N GLU A 205 -26.80 -26.10 11.20
CA GLU A 205 -27.87 -25.83 12.16
C GLU A 205 -27.25 -25.47 13.51
N ARG A 206 -27.43 -24.21 13.91
CA ARG A 206 -27.76 -23.69 15.26
C ARG A 206 -26.95 -22.44 15.58
N GLY A 207 -27.64 -21.30 15.48
CA GLY A 207 -27.12 -20.00 15.90
C GLY A 207 -27.98 -18.80 15.54
N ARG A 208 -29.30 -18.98 15.32
CA ARG A 208 -30.24 -17.86 15.25
C ARG A 208 -30.36 -17.27 16.66
N ARG A 209 -29.78 -16.09 16.90
CA ARG A 209 -30.32 -15.10 17.85
C ARG A 209 -30.25 -13.71 17.23
N SER A 210 -31.46 -13.29 16.86
CA SER A 210 -31.99 -11.94 16.75
C SER A 210 -31.09 -10.77 17.15
N ALA A 211 -30.94 -9.85 16.20
CA ALA A 211 -30.80 -8.43 16.47
C ALA A 211 -32.02 -7.90 17.24
N ARG A 212 -31.77 -7.15 18.32
CA ARG A 212 -32.51 -5.94 18.71
C ARG A 212 -31.84 -5.28 19.92
N ALA A 213 -31.87 -3.94 19.89
CA ALA A 213 -31.69 -3.00 21.01
C ALA A 213 -30.23 -2.84 21.50
N SER A 214 -29.63 -1.65 21.64
CA SER A 214 -30.12 -0.27 21.53
C SER A 214 -28.92 0.64 21.30
N SER A 215 -29.18 1.74 20.58
CA SER A 215 -28.47 3.00 20.75
C SER A 215 -28.45 3.39 22.23
N GLU A 216 -27.27 3.51 22.83
CA GLU A 216 -26.96 4.38 23.98
C GLU A 216 -25.52 4.13 24.44
N TRP A 217 -24.57 4.81 23.80
CA TRP A 217 -23.24 5.01 24.37
C TRP A 217 -23.06 6.48 24.74
N GLY A 218 -23.22 6.74 26.04
CA GLY A 218 -22.19 7.42 26.82
C GLY A 218 -21.94 8.90 26.53
N ARG A 219 -22.89 9.76 26.89
CA ARG A 219 -22.55 11.12 27.33
C ARG A 219 -21.91 11.04 28.72
N GLY A 220 -20.61 11.29 28.78
CA GLY A 220 -19.89 11.58 30.03
C GLY A 220 -20.01 13.07 30.41
N PRO A 221 -19.97 13.42 31.71
CA PRO A 221 -20.39 14.73 32.20
C PRO A 221 -19.21 15.71 32.21
N HIS A 222 -19.39 16.91 31.65
CA HIS A 222 -18.55 18.06 31.99
C HIS A 222 -19.35 19.05 32.82
N GLY A 223 -18.85 19.23 34.05
CA GLY A 223 -19.50 19.93 35.12
C GLY A 223 -19.64 21.42 34.87
N ALA A 224 -20.78 21.93 35.30
CA ALA A 224 -21.01 23.33 35.55
C ALA A 224 -19.99 23.86 36.58
N ARG A 225 -19.35 24.97 36.26
CA ARG A 225 -18.99 25.98 37.25
C ARG A 225 -19.68 27.28 36.89
N ALA A 226 -20.75 27.54 37.62
CA ALA A 226 -21.34 28.85 37.76
C ALA A 226 -20.30 29.82 38.34
N ARG A 227 -20.20 31.00 37.76
CA ARG A 227 -19.96 32.23 38.52
C ARG A 227 -20.97 33.27 38.05
N SER A 228 -21.89 33.53 38.97
CA SER A 228 -22.80 34.65 39.02
C SER A 228 -22.05 35.98 38.97
N THR A 229 -22.55 36.95 38.22
CA THR A 229 -22.82 38.29 38.77
C THR A 229 -23.83 39.04 37.91
N SER A 230 -24.76 39.66 38.64
CA SER A 230 -26.04 40.28 38.31
C SER A 230 -26.05 41.40 37.25
N PRO A 231 -27.25 41.81 36.79
CA PRO A 231 -27.45 42.74 35.68
C PRO A 231 -27.57 44.19 36.15
N ARG A 232 -27.30 45.16 35.26
CA ARG A 232 -28.02 46.45 35.26
C ARG A 232 -27.77 47.31 34.01
N CYS A 233 -28.84 48.04 33.69
CA CYS A 233 -28.92 49.35 33.06
C CYS A 233 -28.70 49.48 31.56
N SER A 234 -29.84 49.40 30.87
CA SER A 234 -30.32 50.32 29.85
C SER A 234 -29.71 51.73 29.89
N THR A 235 -29.21 52.19 28.74
CA THR A 235 -29.42 53.54 28.18
C THR A 235 -29.15 53.49 26.67
N PRO A 236 -30.05 54.03 25.83
CA PRO A 236 -29.67 54.50 24.50
C PRO A 236 -29.60 56.03 24.51
N SER A 237 -28.44 56.56 24.16
CA SER A 237 -28.17 57.97 23.88
C SER A 237 -27.34 57.97 22.61
N SER A 238 -27.56 58.75 21.58
CA SER A 238 -28.53 59.81 21.29
C SER A 238 -28.24 60.28 19.86
N SER A 239 -29.28 60.81 19.18
CA SER A 239 -29.26 61.94 18.21
C SER A 239 -28.22 61.94 17.08
N ARG A 240 -28.60 61.80 15.78
CA ARG A 240 -29.16 62.83 14.84
C ARG A 240 -28.32 64.12 14.75
N PRO A 241 -28.34 64.87 13.63
CA PRO A 241 -28.95 64.63 12.31
C PRO A 241 -27.93 64.29 11.20
#